data_AF-A0AAW7YKS6-F1
#
_entry.id   AF-A0AAW7YKS6-F1
#
_cell.length_a   1.000
_cell.length_b   1.000
_cell.length_c   1.000
_cell.angle_alpha   90.00
_cell.angle_beta   90.00
_cell.angle_gamma   90.00
#
_symmetry.space_group_name_H-M   'P 1'
#
loop_
_entity.id
_entity.type
_entity.pdbx_description
1 polymer ?
#
loop_
_entity_poly.entity_id
_entity_poly.type
_entity_poly.pdbx_seq_one_letter_code
_entity_poly.pdbx_strand_id
1 'polypeptide(L)' 'MFLLLTNLLHVVSEDLPEYQKLYDEKLSAIPGVQRLISTIVMKNVVPERAYPIL' A
#
# COMPACT_ATOMS: atom_id res chain seq x y z
N MET A 1 -13.00 20.24 -3.29
CA MET A 1 -13.63 19.59 -2.12
C MET A 1 -14.09 18.21 -2.56
N PHE A 2 -13.60 17.16 -1.88
CA PHE A 2 -13.82 15.72 -2.12
C PHE A 2 -13.27 15.12 -3.43
N LEU A 3 -11.97 14.87 -3.46
CA LEU A 3 -11.40 13.92 -4.41
C LEU A 3 -10.09 13.38 -3.85
N LEU A 4 -10.16 12.45 -2.88
CA LEU A 4 -9.06 11.57 -2.48
C LEU A 4 -9.62 10.55 -1.51
N LEU A 5 -9.38 9.25 -1.77
CA LEU A 5 -9.10 8.19 -0.78
C LEU A 5 -9.21 6.74 -1.32
N THR A 6 -9.61 6.48 -2.57
CA THR A 6 -9.75 5.09 -3.08
C THR A 6 -8.58 4.62 -3.95
N ASN A 7 -7.34 4.95 -3.58
CA ASN A 7 -6.17 4.36 -4.25
C ASN A 7 -5.58 3.27 -3.37
N LEU A 8 -5.71 2.02 -3.83
CA LEU A 8 -5.00 0.89 -3.23
C LEU A 8 -3.58 0.87 -3.79
N LEU A 9 -2.60 1.01 -2.90
CA LEU A 9 -1.19 0.92 -3.22
C LEU A 9 -0.66 -0.40 -2.66
N HIS A 10 -0.01 -1.19 -3.50
CA HIS A 10 0.77 -2.34 -3.05
C HIS A 10 2.23 -1.91 -2.95
N VAL A 11 2.78 -1.97 -1.75
CA VAL A 11 4.15 -1.55 -1.44
C VAL A 11 4.89 -2.75 -0.88
N VAL A 12 6.11 -2.95 -1.38
CA VAL A 12 7.06 -3.94 -0.87
C VAL A 12 8.24 -3.17 -0.29
N SER A 13 8.58 -3.44 0.97
CA SER A 13 9.76 -2.90 1.67
C SER A 13 10.57 -4.04 2.26
N GLU A 14 11.86 -3.82 2.51
CA GLU A 14 12.72 -4.86 3.11
C GLU A 14 12.29 -5.19 4.54
N ASP A 15 11.94 -4.14 5.31
CA ASP A 15 11.48 -4.26 6.68
C ASP A 15 10.47 -3.16 7.07
N LEU A 16 10.07 -3.17 8.34
CA LEU A 16 9.14 -2.19 8.90
C LEU A 16 9.76 -0.78 9.06
N PRO A 17 11.00 -0.60 9.56
CA PRO A 17 11.66 0.70 9.56
C PRO A 17 11.74 1.36 8.18
N GLU A 18 12.07 0.61 7.13
CA GLU A 18 12.16 1.13 5.77
C GLU A 18 10.77 1.53 5.24
N TYR A 19 9.74 0.73 5.55
CA TYR A 19 8.36 1.11 5.29
C TYR A 19 7.95 2.41 5.98
N GLN A 20 8.34 2.60 7.25
CA GLN A 20 8.03 3.82 8.01
C GLN A 20 8.65 5.05 7.34
N LYS A 21 9.91 4.96 6.92
CA LYS A 21 10.57 6.05 6.20
C LYS A 21 9.85 6.39 4.89
N LEU A 22 9.45 5.38 4.12
CA LEU A 22 8.68 5.56 2.89
C LEU A 22 7.31 6.21 3.16
N TYR A 23 6.63 5.78 4.22
CA TYR A 23 5.36 6.33 4.66
C TYR A 23 5.50 7.82 4.99
N ASP A 24 6.48 8.18 5.80
CA ASP A 24 6.70 9.55 6.26
C ASP A 24 7.19 10.47 5.13
N GLU A 25 8.16 10.04 4.32
CA GLU A 25 8.79 10.91 3.32
C GLU A 25 8.01 11.01 2.01
N LYS A 26 7.29 9.95 1.60
CA LYS A 26 6.67 9.87 0.27
C LYS A 26 5.16 9.81 0.34
N LEU A 27 4.60 8.91 1.13
CA LEU A 27 3.15 8.66 1.14
C LEU A 27 2.39 9.78 1.85
N SER A 28 2.91 10.26 2.98
CA SER A 28 2.31 11.36 3.74
C SER A 28 2.33 12.70 2.98
N ALA A 29 3.31 12.86 2.07
CA ALA A 29 3.49 14.07 1.27
C ALA A 29 2.55 14.15 0.05
N ILE A 30 1.74 13.12 -0.22
CA ILE A 30 0.85 13.09 -1.38
C ILE A 30 -0.23 14.17 -1.19
N PRO A 31 -0.30 15.18 -2.09
CA PRO A 31 -1.21 16.29 -1.92
C PRO A 31 -2.67 15.80 -1.95
N GLY A 32 -3.37 16.10 -0.87
CA GLY A 32 -4.79 15.83 -0.63
C GLY A 32 -5.12 14.43 -0.09
N VAL A 33 -4.13 13.59 0.22
CA VAL A 33 -4.35 12.40 1.04
C VAL A 33 -4.58 12.84 2.50
N GLN A 34 -5.82 12.72 2.98
CA GLN A 34 -6.14 13.10 4.38
C GLN A 34 -5.80 12.02 5.40
N ARG A 35 -5.85 10.75 4.98
CA ARG A 35 -5.62 9.60 5.87
C ARG A 35 -5.09 8.44 5.05
N LEU A 36 -3.92 7.93 5.40
CA LEU A 36 -3.47 6.62 4.93
C LEU A 36 -3.89 5.56 5.95
N ILE A 37 -4.39 4.44 5.44
CA ILE A 37 -4.63 3.22 6.21
C ILE A 37 -3.79 2.14 5.55
N SER A 38 -2.83 1.59 6.28
CA SER A 38 -1.95 0.53 5.78
C SER A 38 -2.31 -0.81 6.40
N THR A 39 -2.25 -1.87 5.60
CA THR A 39 -2.39 -3.25 6.05
C THR A 39 -1.11 -4.00 5.73
N ILE A 40 -0.46 -4.58 6.75
CA ILE A 40 0.74 -5.40 6.57
C ILE A 40 0.30 -6.83 6.28
N VAL A 41 0.80 -7.39 5.18
CA VAL A 41 0.56 -8.79 4.82
C VAL A 41 1.44 -9.68 5.70
N MET A 42 0.81 -10.47 6.57
CA MET A 42 1.54 -11.38 7.47
C MET A 42 2.00 -12.66 6.76
N LYS A 43 1.15 -13.21 5.90
CA LYS A 43 1.39 -14.45 5.16
C LYS A 43 0.57 -14.49 3.88
N ASN A 44 1.19 -14.92 2.79
CA ASN A 44 0.50 -15.26 1.55
C ASN A 44 -0.09 -16.68 1.68
N VAL A 45 -1.40 -16.74 1.95
CA VAL A 45 -2.11 -18.03 2.11
C VAL A 45 -2.55 -18.64 0.78
N VAL A 46 -2.72 -17.82 -0.25
CA VAL A 46 -2.96 -18.26 -1.64
C VAL A 46 -1.75 -17.83 -2.46
N PRO A 47 -0.99 -18.76 -3.07
CA PRO A 47 0.10 -18.42 -3.95
C PRO A 47 -0.41 -17.78 -5.24
N GLU A 48 0.44 -16.99 -5.89
CA GLU A 48 0.15 -16.40 -7.19
C GLU A 48 -0.24 -17.50 -8.18
N ARG A 49 -1.42 -17.34 -8.79
CA ARG A 49 -2.00 -18.31 -9.72
C ARG A 49 -2.19 -17.66 -11.07
N ALA A 50 -1.98 -18.43 -12.14
CA ALA A 50 -2.26 -18.00 -13.50
C ALA A 50 -3.71 -17.50 -13.61
N TYR A 51 -3.89 -16.45 -14.41
CA TYR A 51 -5.23 -15.93 -14.70
C TYR A 51 -6.10 -17.03 -15.29
N PRO A 52 -7.39 -17.11 -14.88
CA PRO A 52 -8.29 -18.08 -15.46
C PRO A 52 -8.45 -17.80 -16.96
N ILE A 53 -8.03 -18.76 -17.78
CA ILE A 53 -8.35 -18.80 -19.20
C ILE A 53 -9.72 -19.47 -19.34
N LEU A 54 -10.67 -18.75 -19.93
CA LEU A 54 -11.97 -19.28 -20.36
C LEU A 54 -11.86 -19.78 -21.80
#